data_AF-A0A511HLB1-F1
#
_entry.id   AF-A0A511HLB1-F1
#
_cell.length_a   1.000
_cell.length_b   1.000
_cell.length_c   1.000
_cell.angle_alpha   90.00
_cell.angle_beta   90.00
_cell.angle_gamma   90.00
#
_symmetry.space_group_name_H-M   'P 1'
#
loop_
_entity.id
_entity.type
_entity.pdbx_description
1 polymer ?
#
loop_
_entity_poly.entity_id
_entity_poly.type
_entity_poly.pdbx_seq_one_letter_code
_entity_poly.pdbx_strand_id
1 'polypeptide(L)'
;MGSASNAKSAAPSTTTATKASDAAPDWRATAANLMESFIQSGYVIGINKPGIANLEKKIMGEMEAFIRDNPKQSAEELDKAAKRVTMRHLSMARTDGQREAKIKARLQELQQDRWG
;
A
#
# COMPACT_ATOMS: atom_id res chain seq x y z
N MET A 1 45.15 5.47 31.23
CA MET A 1 44.73 4.24 30.55
C MET A 1 43.52 3.68 31.29
N GLY A 2 42.44 3.34 30.59
CA GLY A 2 41.30 2.60 31.14
C GLY A 2 39.95 3.30 30.96
N SER A 3 39.39 3.19 29.75
CA SER A 3 38.04 3.64 29.37
C SER A 3 36.95 2.88 30.12
N ALA A 4 35.89 3.57 30.55
CA ALA A 4 34.61 2.95 30.92
C ALA A 4 33.47 3.66 30.17
N SER A 5 33.07 3.06 29.06
CA SER A 5 31.98 3.51 28.21
C SER A 5 30.64 3.18 28.87
N ASN A 6 29.94 4.18 29.41
CA ASN A 6 28.58 4.02 29.92
C ASN A 6 27.59 4.17 28.76
N ALA A 7 27.32 3.07 28.05
CA ALA A 7 26.32 3.03 26.99
C ALA A 7 24.91 3.03 27.61
N LYS A 8 24.19 4.13 27.41
CA LYS A 8 22.77 4.27 27.75
C LYS A 8 21.95 3.34 26.86
N SER A 9 21.24 2.41 27.51
CA SER A 9 20.34 1.43 26.91
C SER A 9 19.38 2.09 25.92
N ALA A 10 19.52 1.73 24.64
CA ALA A 10 18.48 1.91 23.64
C ALA A 10 17.39 0.88 23.94
N ALA A 11 16.15 1.34 24.06
CA ALA A 11 14.97 0.49 24.15
C ALA A 11 14.99 -0.53 22.99
N PRO A 12 14.67 -1.81 23.22
CA PRO A 12 14.42 -2.71 22.11
C PRO A 12 13.13 -2.24 21.44
N SER A 13 13.29 -1.46 20.36
CA SER A 13 12.27 -1.35 19.33
C SER A 13 11.97 -2.78 18.91
N THR A 14 10.84 -3.29 19.41
CA THR A 14 10.28 -4.57 19.02
C THR A 14 9.73 -4.36 17.62
N THR A 15 10.65 -4.20 16.66
CA THR A 15 10.34 -4.39 15.26
C THR A 15 10.07 -5.89 15.18
N THR A 16 8.79 -6.24 15.14
CA THR A 16 8.35 -7.57 14.72
C THR A 16 8.89 -7.76 13.31
N ALA A 17 10.15 -8.19 13.21
CA ALA A 17 10.73 -8.70 11.99
C ALA A 17 10.01 -10.01 11.77
N THR A 18 8.86 -9.93 11.11
CA THR A 18 8.14 -11.09 10.60
C THR A 18 9.15 -11.84 9.75
N LYS A 19 9.63 -12.94 10.33
CA LYS A 19 10.54 -13.90 9.74
C LYS A 19 10.05 -14.19 8.33
N ALA A 20 10.78 -13.71 7.33
CA ALA A 20 10.57 -14.11 5.94
C ALA A 20 10.75 -15.63 5.92
N SER A 21 9.63 -16.34 5.94
CA SER A 21 9.65 -17.79 5.78
C SER A 21 10.12 -18.06 4.36
N ASP A 22 10.99 -19.04 4.23
CA ASP A 22 11.49 -19.68 3.00
C ASP A 22 10.35 -20.39 2.21
N ALA A 23 9.14 -19.84 2.26
CA ALA A 23 8.01 -20.24 1.47
C ALA A 23 8.11 -19.52 0.13
N ALA A 24 7.81 -20.23 -0.96
CA ALA A 24 7.69 -19.64 -2.29
C ALA A 24 6.93 -18.30 -2.22
N PRO A 25 7.33 -17.28 -3.00
CA PRO A 25 6.70 -15.96 -2.97
C PRO A 25 5.17 -16.06 -3.03
N ASP A 26 4.49 -15.73 -1.92
CA ASP A 26 3.04 -15.67 -1.90
C ASP A 26 2.61 -14.31 -2.44
N TRP A 27 2.09 -14.33 -3.67
CA TRP A 27 1.61 -13.14 -4.37
C TRP A 27 0.55 -12.37 -3.56
N ARG A 28 -0.23 -13.06 -2.70
CA ARG A 28 -1.20 -12.42 -1.82
C ARG A 28 -0.51 -11.63 -0.72
N ALA A 29 0.47 -12.23 -0.06
CA ALA A 29 1.28 -11.56 0.95
C ALA A 29 2.05 -10.36 0.35
N THR A 30 2.61 -10.52 -0.85
CA THR A 30 3.28 -9.42 -1.57
C THR A 30 2.34 -8.24 -1.82
N ALA A 31 1.13 -8.50 -2.34
CA ALA A 31 0.14 -7.46 -2.59
C ALA A 31 -0.29 -6.76 -1.30
N ALA A 32 -0.57 -7.53 -0.23
CA ALA A 32 -0.97 -7.00 1.07
C ALA A 32 0.11 -6.11 1.70
N ASN A 33 1.37 -6.59 1.75
CA ASN A 33 2.50 -5.86 2.31
C ASN A 33 2.78 -4.55 1.55
N LEU A 34 2.69 -4.58 0.22
CA LEU A 34 2.80 -3.38 -0.60
C LEU A 34 1.68 -2.39 -0.29
N MET A 35 0.44 -2.86 -0.24
CA MET A 35 -0.69 -1.98 0.02
C MET A 35 -0.58 -1.32 1.40
N GLU A 36 -0.23 -2.10 2.42
CA GLU A 36 0.00 -1.59 3.78
C GLU A 36 1.12 -0.55 3.82
N SER A 37 2.27 -0.83 3.20
CA SER A 37 3.41 0.09 3.13
C SER A 37 3.04 1.42 2.45
N PHE A 38 2.25 1.36 1.38
CA PHE A 38 1.82 2.54 0.63
C PHE A 38 0.74 3.36 1.35
N ILE A 39 -0.12 2.71 2.13
CA ILE A 39 -1.09 3.39 2.98
C ILE A 39 -0.37 4.06 4.15
N GLN A 40 0.55 3.35 4.83
CA GLN A 40 1.31 3.89 5.96
C GLN A 40 2.23 5.06 5.56
N SER A 41 2.81 5.02 4.36
CA SER A 41 3.62 6.13 3.82
C SER A 41 2.81 7.36 3.39
N GLY A 42 1.47 7.27 3.40
CA GLY A 42 0.60 8.36 2.95
C GLY A 42 0.63 8.59 1.43
N TYR A 43 1.15 7.63 0.65
CA TYR A 43 1.19 7.74 -0.81
C TYR A 43 -0.21 7.87 -1.42
N VAL A 44 -1.18 7.11 -0.88
CA VAL A 44 -2.59 7.23 -1.24
C VAL A 44 -3.25 8.18 -0.25
N ILE A 45 -3.70 9.34 -0.75
CA ILE A 45 -4.28 10.40 0.07
C ILE A 45 -5.81 10.34 -0.02
N GLY A 46 -6.49 10.51 1.11
CA GLY A 46 -7.95 10.66 1.14
C GLY A 46 -8.75 9.37 0.97
N ILE A 47 -8.09 8.20 0.98
CA ILE A 47 -8.78 6.91 0.96
C ILE A 47 -9.24 6.54 2.39
N ASN A 48 -10.51 6.20 2.53
CA ASN A 48 -11.08 5.73 3.80
C ASN A 48 -10.99 4.20 3.92
N LYS A 49 -11.26 3.64 5.10
CA LYS A 49 -11.25 2.18 5.33
C LYS A 49 -12.08 1.40 4.29
N PRO A 50 -13.31 1.81 3.92
CA PRO A 50 -14.05 1.19 2.82
C PRO A 50 -13.33 1.23 1.47
N GLY A 51 -12.68 2.35 1.14
CA GLY A 51 -11.89 2.51 -0.07
C GLY A 51 -10.70 1.58 -0.11
N ILE A 52 -10.00 1.40 1.03
CA ILE A 52 -8.89 0.45 1.18
C ILE A 52 -9.38 -0.98 0.91
N ALA A 53 -10.47 -1.41 1.56
CA ALA A 53 -11.04 -2.73 1.34
C ALA A 53 -11.51 -2.95 -0.12
N ASN A 54 -12.00 -1.90 -0.79
CA ASN A 54 -12.36 -1.98 -2.20
C ASN A 54 -11.12 -2.11 -3.10
N LEU A 55 -10.03 -1.44 -2.75
CA LEU A 55 -8.75 -1.54 -3.45
C LEU A 55 -8.18 -2.96 -3.35
N GLU A 56 -8.20 -3.55 -2.15
CA GLU A 56 -7.81 -4.95 -1.92
C GLU A 56 -8.60 -5.91 -2.79
N LYS A 57 -9.94 -5.77 -2.80
CA LYS A 57 -10.81 -6.61 -3.62
C LYS A 57 -10.48 -6.51 -5.11
N LYS A 58 -10.20 -5.31 -5.62
CA LYS A 58 -9.81 -5.10 -7.02
C LYS A 58 -8.48 -5.77 -7.35
N ILE A 59 -7.49 -5.61 -6.49
CA ILE A 59 -6.15 -6.20 -6.67
C ILE A 59 -6.25 -7.74 -6.63
N MET A 60 -6.94 -8.29 -5.64
CA MET A 60 -7.15 -9.75 -5.52
C MET A 60 -7.92 -10.31 -6.72
N GLY A 61 -9.01 -9.66 -7.14
CA GLY A 61 -9.80 -10.09 -8.29
C GLY A 61 -9.01 -10.07 -9.60
N GLU A 62 -8.17 -9.06 -9.84
CA GLU A 62 -7.32 -8.99 -11.04
C GLU A 62 -6.21 -10.05 -11.01
N MET A 63 -5.61 -10.32 -9.84
CA MET A 63 -4.63 -11.40 -9.69
C MET A 63 -5.24 -12.79 -9.85
N GLU A 64 -6.44 -13.01 -9.32
CA GLU A 64 -7.16 -14.28 -9.49
C GLU A 64 -7.55 -14.52 -10.95
N ALA A 65 -7.99 -13.47 -11.67
CA ALA A 65 -8.22 -13.54 -13.11
C ALA A 65 -6.92 -13.86 -13.85
N PHE A 66 -5.80 -13.19 -13.51
CA PHE A 66 -4.50 -13.46 -14.11
C PHE A 66 -4.05 -14.92 -13.92
N ILE A 67 -4.22 -15.48 -12.71
CA ILE A 67 -3.89 -16.87 -12.40
C ILE A 67 -4.78 -17.84 -13.16
N ARG A 68 -6.10 -17.57 -13.20
CA ARG A 68 -7.05 -18.39 -13.95
C ARG A 68 -6.70 -18.44 -15.43
N ASP A 69 -6.32 -17.30 -16.00
CA ASP A 69 -5.99 -17.19 -17.41
C ASP A 69 -4.55 -17.69 -17.71
N ASN A 70 -3.70 -17.80 -16.69
CA ASN A 70 -2.31 -18.27 -16.78
C ASN A 70 -1.96 -19.30 -15.69
N PRO A 71 -2.54 -20.52 -15.73
CA PRO A 71 -2.45 -21.49 -14.63
C PRO A 71 -1.05 -22.10 -14.41
N LYS A 72 -0.09 -21.83 -15.33
CA LYS A 72 1.28 -22.39 -15.30
C LYS A 72 2.35 -21.36 -14.91
N GLN A 73 1.96 -20.20 -14.38
CA GLN A 73 2.90 -19.18 -13.93
C GLN A 73 3.73 -19.67 -12.73
N SER A 74 5.01 -19.32 -12.72
CA SER A 74 5.88 -19.59 -11.57
C SER A 74 5.56 -18.63 -10.42
N ALA A 75 5.95 -18.99 -9.20
CA ALA A 75 5.77 -18.12 -8.03
C ALA A 75 6.45 -16.75 -8.22
N GLU A 76 7.60 -16.69 -8.91
CA GLU A 76 8.29 -15.44 -9.22
C GLU A 76 7.50 -14.55 -10.20
N GLU A 77 6.87 -15.15 -11.21
CA GLU A 77 6.03 -14.40 -12.15
C GLU A 77 4.73 -13.93 -11.50
N LEU A 78 4.16 -14.73 -10.60
CA LEU A 78 3.02 -14.31 -9.78
C LEU A 78 3.38 -13.15 -8.84
N ASP A 79 4.57 -13.16 -8.25
CA ASP A 79 5.06 -12.05 -7.42
C ASP A 79 5.27 -10.77 -8.23
N LYS A 80 5.89 -10.87 -9.42
CA LYS A 80 6.04 -9.73 -10.35
C LYS A 80 4.68 -9.19 -10.79
N ALA A 81 3.73 -10.07 -11.09
CA ALA A 81 2.37 -9.69 -11.45
C ALA A 81 1.67 -8.97 -10.29
N ALA A 82 1.75 -9.51 -9.06
CA ALA A 82 1.20 -8.88 -7.87
C ALA A 82 1.77 -7.48 -7.63
N LYS A 83 3.10 -7.32 -7.73
CA LYS A 83 3.75 -6.01 -7.63
C LYS A 83 3.20 -5.03 -8.65
N ARG A 84 3.09 -5.45 -9.92
CA ARG A 84 2.62 -4.62 -11.02
C ARG A 84 1.15 -4.21 -10.84
N VAL A 85 0.28 -5.17 -10.57
CA VAL A 85 -1.17 -4.94 -10.39
C VAL A 85 -1.41 -4.05 -9.18
N THR A 86 -0.76 -4.34 -8.05
CA THR A 86 -0.88 -3.55 -6.82
C THR A 86 -0.44 -2.11 -7.03
N MET A 87 0.74 -1.89 -7.63
CA MET A 87 1.25 -0.54 -7.91
C MET A 87 0.35 0.25 -8.87
N ARG A 88 -0.22 -0.42 -9.88
CA ARG A 88 -1.17 0.21 -10.81
C ARG A 88 -2.41 0.72 -10.07
N HIS A 89 -3.05 -0.12 -9.27
CA HIS A 89 -4.24 0.24 -8.50
C HIS A 89 -3.95 1.33 -7.46
N LEU A 90 -2.81 1.26 -6.77
CA LEU A 90 -2.38 2.30 -5.83
C LEU A 90 -2.16 3.66 -6.53
N SER A 91 -1.54 3.67 -7.72
CA SER A 91 -1.32 4.89 -8.51
C SER A 91 -2.64 5.52 -8.98
N MET A 92 -3.60 4.69 -9.42
CA MET A 92 -4.94 5.14 -9.76
C MET A 92 -5.66 5.74 -8.55
N ALA A 93 -5.67 5.02 -7.42
CA ALA A 93 -6.29 5.49 -6.19
C ALA A 93 -5.70 6.82 -5.70
N ARG A 94 -4.38 7.01 -5.83
CA ARG A 94 -3.73 8.29 -5.52
C ARG A 94 -4.23 9.41 -6.42
N THR A 95 -4.30 9.17 -7.72
CA THR A 95 -4.72 10.17 -8.70
C THR A 95 -6.19 10.55 -8.48
N ASP A 96 -7.05 9.57 -8.21
CA ASP A 96 -8.45 9.78 -7.88
C ASP A 96 -8.61 10.60 -6.59
N GLY A 97 -7.87 10.25 -5.53
CA GLY A 97 -7.85 11.02 -4.29
C GLY A 97 -7.40 12.46 -4.48
N GLN A 98 -6.36 12.71 -5.29
CA GLN A 98 -5.93 14.07 -5.62
C GLN A 98 -6.97 14.85 -6.44
N ARG A 99 -7.64 14.17 -7.38
CA ARG A 99 -8.74 14.77 -8.17
C ARG A 99 -9.89 15.16 -7.26
N GLU A 100 -10.32 14.27 -6.37
CA GLU A 100 -11.40 14.56 -5.41
C GLU A 100 -11.04 15.70 -4.47
N ALA A 101 -9.81 15.75 -3.96
CA ALA A 101 -9.34 16.84 -3.12
C ALA A 101 -9.41 18.20 -3.85
N LYS A 102 -8.98 18.25 -5.12
CA LYS A 102 -9.09 19.46 -5.95
C LYS A 102 -10.53 19.88 -6.20
N ILE A 103 -11.43 18.92 -6.44
CA ILE A 103 -12.86 19.20 -6.65
C ILE A 103 -13.46 19.77 -5.37
N LYS A 104 -13.18 19.17 -4.19
CA LYS A 104 -13.66 19.66 -2.90
C LYS A 104 -13.15 21.07 -2.59
N ALA A 105 -11.87 21.35 -2.84
CA ALA A 105 -11.29 22.69 -2.66
C ALA A 105 -12.02 23.73 -3.52
N ARG A 106 -12.21 23.46 -4.82
CA ARG A 106 -12.96 24.35 -5.71
C ARG A 106 -14.42 24.55 -5.28
N LEU A 107 -15.08 23.51 -4.80
CA LEU A 107 -16.45 23.62 -4.30
C LEU A 107 -16.52 24.51 -3.05
N GLN A 108 -15.52 24.43 -2.18
CA GLN A 108 -15.44 25.26 -0.99
C GLN A 108 -15.17 26.74 -1.33
N GLU A 109 -14.27 27.02 -2.28
CA GLU A 109 -14.04 28.38 -2.82
C GLU A 109 -15.34 28.95 -3.41
N LEU A 110 -16.04 28.21 -4.26
CA LEU A 110 -17.32 28.64 -4.85
C LEU A 110 -18.44 28.85 -3.82
N GLN A 111 -18.39 28.16 -2.68
CA GLN A 111 -19.32 28.38 -1.58
C GLN A 111 -18.97 29.65 -0.81
N GLN A 112 -17.69 29.93 -0.58
CA GLN A 112 -17.24 31.17 0.07
C GLN A 112 -17.56 32.40 -0.79
N ASP A 113 -17.26 32.36 -2.09
CA ASP A 113 -17.55 33.47 -3.04
C ASP A 113 -19.06 33.79 -3.16
N ARG A 114 -19.94 32.85 -2.84
CA ARG A 114 -21.40 33.10 -2.85
C ARG A 114 -21.94 33.74 -1.57
N TRP A 115 -21.16 33.76 -0.49
CA TRP A 115 -21.61 34.18 0.84
C TRP A 115 -20.69 35.20 1.53
N GLY A 116 -19.55 35.56 0.90
CA GLY A 116 -18.66 36.65 1.29
C GLY A 116 -18.91 37.91 0.47
#